data_AF-A0A1W2DFR6-F1
#
_entry.id   AF-A0A1W2DFR6-F1
#
_cell.length_a   1.000
_cell.length_b   1.000
_cell.length_c   1.000
_cell.angle_alpha   90.00
_cell.angle_beta   90.00
_cell.angle_gamma   90.00
#
_symmetry.space_group_name_H-M   'P 1'
#
loop_
_entity.id
_entity.type
_entity.pdbx_description
1 polymer ?
#
loop_
_entity_poly.entity_id
_entity_poly.type
_entity_poly.pdbx_seq_one_letter_code
_entity_poly.pdbx_strand_id
1 'polypeptide(L)'
;MSIWNELVQAARVAQIPAPALRAVTLAQWILESGRGTSDLARLHYNFAGLKWREEMTGYATKIRYVAHDGADDYCAFTSAEAFIQGYWRFIGRSIYAGWQSYATDPCGYLRFLKSRGYAADRDYVAKVERLMAEAQSLLSEVSPSEDVEPDRPSRSDLGETLDDHLGSLDEPDFVTLPSVQHRWRGTRPNGLEGAIVHYDAGRRVPSRGADDPEWGGKNTLRSGQEQGFAYVTISRSGKIYLPSNMDWLSWGYHAGESKCPKTSRTSVSAYYVGFEVNCPGYVYPTEDENVFVPWFDAVRNEHGKVIVDAKGRAKVRNPNGELYSRAQLRHVASLTDNIRPGAYVPYTDAQYQALLTCLLWLKRRYQQTFRLDYVFGHDEVSPGRKVDPGGSLGPQAAGDVGPPMTMKAFRAELLARWAELQALS
;
A
#
# COMPACT_ATOMS: atom_id res chain seq x y z
N MET A 1 -23.69 -0.07 5.78
CA MET A 1 -23.39 -0.66 4.46
C MET A 1 -24.28 -1.90 4.33
N SER A 2 -24.79 -2.27 3.14
CA SER A 2 -25.62 -3.48 3.06
C SER A 2 -24.75 -4.72 3.29
N ILE A 3 -25.31 -5.76 3.91
CA ILE A 3 -24.59 -7.04 4.11
C ILE A 3 -24.12 -7.67 2.77
N TRP A 4 -24.82 -7.33 1.68
CA TRP A 4 -24.44 -7.72 0.33
C TRP A 4 -23.13 -7.05 -0.11
N ASN A 5 -23.01 -5.74 0.12
CA ASN A 5 -21.79 -5.02 -0.17
C ASN A 5 -20.65 -5.50 0.74
N GLU A 6 -20.92 -5.81 2.01
CA GLU A 6 -19.94 -6.43 2.91
C GLU A 6 -19.43 -7.77 2.36
N LEU A 7 -20.32 -8.65 1.88
CA LEU A 7 -19.92 -9.90 1.22
C LEU A 7 -19.05 -9.66 0.00
N VAL A 8 -19.49 -8.80 -0.92
CA VAL A 8 -18.77 -8.54 -2.17
C VAL A 8 -17.37 -7.98 -1.87
N GLN A 9 -17.25 -7.05 -0.91
CA GLN A 9 -15.94 -6.53 -0.51
C GLN A 9 -15.07 -7.60 0.16
N ALA A 10 -15.64 -8.39 1.09
CA ALA A 10 -14.90 -9.47 1.73
C ALA A 10 -14.43 -10.52 0.69
N ALA A 11 -15.27 -10.85 -0.30
CA ALA A 11 -14.94 -11.79 -1.37
C ALA A 11 -13.79 -11.30 -2.26
N ARG A 12 -13.71 -9.99 -2.54
CA ARG A 12 -12.60 -9.39 -3.31
C ARG A 12 -11.25 -9.61 -2.64
N VAL A 13 -11.18 -9.44 -1.32
CA VAL A 13 -9.90 -9.40 -0.58
C VAL A 13 -9.57 -10.69 0.16
N ALA A 14 -10.53 -11.61 0.32
CA ALA A 14 -10.32 -12.83 1.08
C ALA A 14 -9.16 -13.68 0.52
N GLN A 15 -8.27 -14.10 1.43
CA GLN A 15 -7.29 -15.14 1.18
C GLN A 15 -8.00 -16.49 1.26
N ILE A 16 -8.23 -17.10 0.10
CA ILE A 16 -8.97 -18.36 -0.04
C ILE A 16 -8.06 -19.45 -0.59
N PRO A 17 -8.29 -20.73 -0.25
CA PRO A 17 -7.42 -21.83 -0.66
C PRO A 17 -7.30 -22.02 -2.18
N ALA A 18 -8.27 -21.53 -2.96
CA ALA A 18 -8.26 -21.57 -4.42
C ALA A 18 -8.67 -20.21 -5.02
N PRO A 19 -7.72 -19.26 -5.22
CA PRO A 19 -8.03 -17.91 -5.68
C PRO A 19 -8.74 -17.84 -7.05
N ALA A 20 -8.45 -18.79 -7.95
CA ALA A 20 -9.09 -18.86 -9.27
C ALA A 20 -10.59 -19.21 -9.19
N LEU A 21 -11.06 -19.73 -8.05
CA LEU A 21 -12.48 -20.02 -7.81
C LEU A 21 -13.26 -18.83 -7.21
N ARG A 22 -12.63 -17.67 -7.01
CA ARG A 22 -13.29 -16.51 -6.38
C ARG A 22 -14.55 -16.06 -7.12
N ALA A 23 -14.49 -15.91 -8.44
CA ALA A 23 -15.63 -15.48 -9.23
C ALA A 23 -16.79 -16.49 -9.19
N VAL A 24 -16.48 -17.78 -9.29
CA VAL A 24 -17.53 -18.81 -9.30
C VAL A 24 -18.17 -19.03 -7.94
N THR A 25 -17.40 -18.92 -6.85
CA THR A 25 -17.94 -18.99 -5.50
C THR A 25 -18.82 -17.78 -5.18
N LEU A 26 -18.43 -16.57 -5.62
CA LEU A 26 -19.33 -15.41 -5.54
C LEU A 26 -20.59 -15.60 -6.39
N ALA A 27 -20.48 -16.15 -7.60
CA ALA A 27 -21.65 -16.45 -8.45
C ALA A 27 -22.61 -17.44 -7.77
N GLN A 28 -22.11 -18.44 -7.03
CA GLN A 28 -22.96 -19.30 -6.19
C GLN A 28 -23.69 -18.45 -5.16
N TRP A 29 -23.00 -17.57 -4.44
CA TRP A 29 -23.61 -16.77 -3.38
C TRP A 29 -24.61 -15.73 -3.91
N ILE A 30 -24.42 -15.20 -5.13
CA ILE A 30 -25.41 -14.38 -5.84
C ILE A 30 -26.72 -15.15 -5.99
N LEU A 31 -26.64 -16.39 -6.48
CA LEU A 31 -27.79 -17.26 -6.71
C LEU A 31 -28.50 -17.64 -5.40
N GLU A 32 -27.74 -18.17 -4.44
CA GLU A 32 -28.27 -18.80 -3.22
C GLU A 32 -28.88 -17.78 -2.24
N SER A 33 -28.31 -16.57 -2.20
CA SER A 33 -28.80 -15.51 -1.31
C SER A 33 -29.77 -14.54 -1.98
N GLY A 34 -29.98 -14.66 -3.29
CA GLY A 34 -30.70 -13.65 -4.07
C GLY A 34 -30.06 -12.28 -3.94
N ARG A 35 -28.73 -12.17 -4.15
CA ARG A 35 -27.94 -10.94 -3.93
C ARG A 35 -28.07 -10.40 -2.50
N GLY A 36 -27.99 -11.30 -1.51
CA GLY A 36 -28.01 -10.97 -0.09
C GLY A 36 -29.39 -10.62 0.49
N THR A 37 -30.48 -10.87 -0.25
CA THR A 37 -31.83 -10.54 0.20
C THR A 37 -32.50 -11.63 1.04
N SER A 38 -32.00 -12.88 0.98
CA SER A 38 -32.54 -13.98 1.78
C SER A 38 -32.36 -13.74 3.29
N ASP A 39 -33.31 -14.22 4.10
CA ASP A 39 -33.24 -14.04 5.57
C ASP A 39 -32.02 -14.73 6.18
N LEU A 40 -31.60 -15.88 5.63
CA LEU A 40 -30.36 -16.54 6.03
C LEU A 40 -29.12 -15.66 5.77
N ALA A 41 -29.09 -14.90 4.67
CA ALA A 41 -28.05 -13.93 4.44
C ALA A 41 -28.19 -12.74 5.42
N ARG A 42 -29.37 -12.12 5.49
CA ARG A 42 -29.64 -10.88 6.26
C ARG A 42 -29.44 -11.03 7.76
N LEU A 43 -29.92 -12.14 8.32
CA LEU A 43 -29.94 -12.35 9.77
C LEU A 43 -28.73 -13.14 10.27
N HIS A 44 -28.07 -13.91 9.39
CA HIS A 44 -27.09 -14.91 9.78
C HIS A 44 -25.82 -14.93 8.94
N TYR A 45 -25.62 -13.96 8.04
CA TYR A 45 -24.48 -13.89 7.12
C TYR A 45 -24.25 -15.21 6.33
N ASN A 46 -25.31 -16.01 6.11
CA ASN A 46 -25.20 -17.30 5.44
C ASN A 46 -25.67 -17.20 3.99
N PHE A 47 -24.77 -16.70 3.13
CA PHE A 47 -25.08 -16.42 1.73
C PHE A 47 -25.13 -17.65 0.82
N ALA A 48 -24.71 -18.81 1.31
CA ALA A 48 -24.72 -20.07 0.56
C ALA A 48 -25.78 -21.07 1.07
N GLY A 49 -26.61 -20.69 2.05
CA GLY A 49 -27.59 -21.60 2.63
C GLY A 49 -26.97 -22.83 3.30
N LEU A 50 -25.78 -22.70 3.90
CA LEU A 50 -25.05 -23.82 4.49
C LEU A 50 -25.81 -24.40 5.67
N LYS A 51 -26.18 -25.68 5.56
CA LYS A 51 -26.80 -26.43 6.65
C LYS A 51 -25.76 -26.72 7.75
N TRP A 52 -26.20 -26.71 9.00
CA TRP A 52 -25.35 -27.01 10.14
C TRP A 52 -24.83 -28.45 10.10
N ARG A 53 -23.55 -28.63 10.44
CA ARG A 53 -22.89 -29.91 10.60
C ARG A 53 -21.93 -29.81 11.78
N GLU A 54 -21.70 -30.89 12.50
CA GLU A 54 -20.80 -30.89 13.67
C GLU A 54 -19.39 -30.39 13.30
N GLU A 55 -18.93 -30.67 12.08
CA GLU A 55 -17.65 -30.21 11.55
C GLU A 55 -17.51 -28.68 11.41
N MET A 56 -18.60 -27.93 11.57
CA MET A 56 -18.67 -26.46 11.55
C MET A 56 -18.48 -25.82 12.93
N THR A 57 -18.36 -26.62 13.98
CA THR A 57 -18.05 -26.14 15.33
C THR A 57 -16.77 -25.28 15.31
N GLY A 58 -16.84 -24.08 15.88
CA GLY A 58 -15.75 -23.11 15.89
C GLY A 58 -15.68 -22.20 14.65
N TYR A 59 -16.47 -22.46 13.61
CA TYR A 59 -16.55 -21.65 12.39
C TYR A 59 -17.92 -20.99 12.19
N ALA A 60 -18.98 -21.56 12.79
CA ALA A 60 -20.33 -21.03 12.76
C ALA A 60 -21.06 -21.36 14.07
N THR A 61 -22.23 -20.76 14.29
CA THR A 61 -23.19 -21.17 15.32
C THR A 61 -24.40 -21.86 14.69
N LYS A 62 -24.93 -22.87 15.38
CA LYS A 62 -26.14 -23.58 14.95
C LYS A 62 -27.38 -22.72 15.19
N ILE A 63 -28.18 -22.53 14.15
CA ILE A 63 -29.48 -21.85 14.25
C ILE A 63 -30.59 -22.71 13.64
N ARG A 64 -31.76 -22.71 14.28
CA ARG A 64 -32.97 -23.33 13.73
C ARG A 64 -33.64 -22.32 12.82
N TYR A 65 -33.80 -22.65 11.54
CA TYR A 65 -34.46 -21.79 10.57
C TYR A 65 -35.59 -22.55 9.88
N VAL A 66 -36.77 -21.92 9.82
CA VAL A 66 -37.95 -22.48 9.14
C VAL A 66 -37.94 -21.95 7.71
N ALA A 67 -37.47 -22.77 6.78
CA ALA A 67 -37.56 -22.50 5.36
C ALA A 67 -38.93 -22.94 4.81
N HIS A 68 -39.18 -22.64 3.54
CA HIS A 68 -40.45 -22.95 2.85
C HIS A 68 -40.73 -24.47 2.74
N ASP A 69 -39.74 -25.32 2.97
CA ASP A 69 -39.79 -26.79 2.93
C ASP A 69 -39.70 -27.46 4.31
N GLY A 70 -39.63 -26.68 5.39
CA GLY A 70 -39.59 -27.18 6.77
C GLY A 70 -38.53 -26.51 7.65
N ALA A 71 -38.49 -26.90 8.92
CA ALA A 71 -37.47 -26.44 9.86
C ALA A 71 -36.21 -27.32 9.74
N ASP A 72 -35.07 -26.70 9.45
CA ASP A 72 -33.76 -27.35 9.44
C ASP A 72 -32.73 -26.50 10.20
N ASP A 73 -31.59 -27.08 10.48
CA ASP A 73 -30.50 -26.41 11.19
C ASP A 73 -29.50 -25.85 10.18
N TYR A 74 -29.21 -24.56 10.30
CA TYR A 74 -28.30 -23.82 9.43
C TYR A 74 -27.13 -23.24 10.21
N CYS A 75 -26.08 -22.88 9.48
CA CYS A 75 -24.98 -22.10 10.02
C CYS A 75 -25.40 -20.62 10.13
N ALA A 76 -25.03 -19.98 11.23
CA ALA A 76 -24.95 -18.53 11.34
C ALA A 76 -23.49 -18.10 11.54
N PHE A 77 -23.13 -17.01 10.86
CA PHE A 77 -21.81 -16.41 10.88
C PHE A 77 -21.89 -14.99 11.45
N THR A 78 -20.78 -14.52 12.01
CA THR A 78 -20.70 -13.21 12.65
C THR A 78 -20.36 -12.07 11.69
N SER A 79 -19.85 -12.40 10.50
CA SER A 79 -19.51 -11.43 9.45
C SER A 79 -19.37 -12.11 8.08
N ALA A 80 -19.23 -11.31 7.02
CA ALA A 80 -18.91 -11.79 5.68
C ALA A 80 -17.58 -12.55 5.61
N GLU A 81 -16.55 -12.12 6.34
CA GLU A 81 -15.25 -12.79 6.41
C GLU A 81 -15.37 -14.14 7.11
N ALA A 82 -16.11 -14.20 8.22
CA ALA A 82 -16.38 -15.44 8.94
C ALA A 82 -17.17 -16.43 8.06
N PHE A 83 -18.13 -15.93 7.28
CA PHE A 83 -18.83 -16.72 6.28
C PHE A 83 -17.88 -17.30 5.22
N ILE A 84 -16.99 -16.50 4.64
CA ILE A 84 -16.07 -16.98 3.60
C ILE A 84 -15.14 -18.07 4.17
N GLN A 85 -14.59 -17.87 5.37
CA GLN A 85 -13.79 -18.89 6.04
C GLN A 85 -14.59 -20.16 6.33
N GLY A 86 -15.82 -19.99 6.82
CA GLY A 86 -16.77 -21.07 7.07
C GLY A 86 -17.15 -21.85 5.82
N TYR A 87 -17.35 -21.17 4.69
CA TYR A 87 -17.62 -21.80 3.40
C TYR A 87 -16.47 -22.73 3.00
N TRP A 88 -15.22 -22.26 3.06
CA TRP A 88 -14.07 -23.11 2.73
C TRP A 88 -13.87 -24.25 3.72
N ARG A 89 -14.21 -24.08 5.00
CA ARG A 89 -14.28 -25.18 5.98
C ARG A 89 -15.35 -26.20 5.58
N PHE A 90 -16.53 -25.75 5.16
CA PHE A 90 -17.63 -26.61 4.73
C PHE A 90 -17.27 -27.43 3.49
N ILE A 91 -16.65 -26.79 2.49
CA ILE A 91 -16.11 -27.46 1.29
C ILE A 91 -14.94 -28.40 1.64
N GLY A 92 -14.23 -28.16 2.74
CA GLY A 92 -13.19 -29.05 3.25
C GLY A 92 -13.69 -30.37 3.87
N ARG A 93 -15.01 -30.61 3.95
CA ARG A 93 -15.57 -31.84 4.52
C ARG A 93 -15.35 -33.05 3.60
N SER A 94 -15.35 -34.24 4.19
CA SER A 94 -15.02 -35.51 3.51
C SER A 94 -15.91 -35.81 2.29
N ILE A 95 -17.18 -35.41 2.30
CA ILE A 95 -18.09 -35.58 1.16
C ILE A 95 -17.62 -34.83 -0.11
N TYR A 96 -16.82 -33.77 0.06
CA TYR A 96 -16.22 -32.99 -1.02
C TYR A 96 -14.72 -33.26 -1.18
N ALA A 97 -14.20 -34.36 -0.60
CA ALA A 97 -12.80 -34.74 -0.77
C ALA A 97 -12.44 -34.87 -2.26
N GLY A 98 -11.37 -34.19 -2.68
CA GLY A 98 -10.93 -34.10 -4.08
C GLY A 98 -11.32 -32.81 -4.79
N TRP A 99 -12.05 -31.89 -4.15
CA TRP A 99 -12.40 -30.60 -4.74
C TRP A 99 -11.17 -29.80 -5.19
N GLN A 100 -10.02 -29.99 -4.53
CA GLN A 100 -8.76 -29.29 -4.82
C GLN A 100 -8.24 -29.56 -6.24
N SER A 101 -8.58 -30.71 -6.84
CA SER A 101 -8.24 -31.01 -8.23
C SER A 101 -8.89 -30.05 -9.23
N TYR A 102 -9.89 -29.28 -8.80
CA TYR A 102 -10.60 -28.28 -9.59
C TYR A 102 -10.27 -26.84 -9.17
N ALA A 103 -9.20 -26.62 -8.40
CA ALA A 103 -8.85 -25.30 -7.84
C ALA A 103 -8.64 -24.20 -8.89
N THR A 104 -8.40 -24.55 -10.15
CA THR A 104 -8.27 -23.64 -11.30
C THR A 104 -9.30 -23.91 -12.41
N ASP A 105 -10.31 -24.74 -12.14
CA ASP A 105 -11.39 -25.10 -13.07
C ASP A 105 -12.76 -24.77 -12.45
N PRO A 106 -13.25 -23.53 -12.61
CA PRO A 106 -14.53 -23.09 -12.05
C PRO A 106 -15.72 -23.96 -12.45
N CYS A 107 -15.77 -24.41 -13.70
CA CYS A 107 -16.87 -25.21 -14.22
C CYS A 107 -16.79 -26.65 -13.69
N GLY A 108 -15.61 -27.25 -13.70
CA GLY A 108 -15.36 -28.56 -13.09
C GLY A 108 -15.66 -28.58 -11.59
N TYR A 109 -15.32 -27.50 -10.87
CA TYR A 109 -15.63 -27.33 -9.46
C TYR A 109 -17.14 -27.40 -9.19
N LEU A 110 -17.97 -26.66 -9.93
CA LEU A 110 -19.42 -26.70 -9.77
C LEU A 110 -20.02 -28.08 -10.07
N ARG A 111 -19.56 -28.73 -11.14
CA ARG A 111 -19.99 -30.09 -11.50
C ARG A 111 -19.60 -31.10 -10.41
N PHE A 112 -18.41 -30.96 -9.84
CA PHE A 112 -17.93 -31.78 -8.73
C PHE A 112 -18.79 -31.58 -7.47
N LEU A 113 -19.04 -30.35 -7.04
CA LEU A 113 -19.89 -30.10 -5.87
C LEU A 113 -21.30 -30.68 -6.08
N LYS A 114 -21.88 -30.47 -7.27
CA LYS A 114 -23.20 -31.02 -7.60
C LYS A 114 -23.21 -32.55 -7.55
N SER A 115 -22.20 -33.22 -8.10
CA SER A 115 -22.11 -34.69 -8.08
C SER A 115 -21.96 -35.27 -6.67
N ARG A 116 -21.51 -34.45 -5.72
CA ARG A 116 -21.45 -34.74 -4.28
C ARG A 116 -22.70 -34.33 -3.49
N GLY A 117 -23.77 -33.91 -4.17
CA GLY A 117 -25.05 -33.59 -3.55
C GLY A 117 -25.13 -32.18 -2.94
N TYR A 118 -24.30 -31.23 -3.40
CA TYR A 118 -24.38 -29.83 -2.94
C TYR A 118 -25.73 -29.18 -3.28
N ALA A 119 -26.28 -29.43 -4.48
CA ALA A 119 -27.55 -28.88 -4.93
C ALA A 119 -28.40 -29.90 -5.68
N ALA A 120 -29.68 -29.99 -5.32
CA ALA A 120 -30.65 -30.89 -5.94
C ALA A 120 -31.05 -30.42 -7.35
N ASP A 121 -31.16 -29.11 -7.56
CA ASP A 121 -31.58 -28.50 -8.82
C ASP A 121 -30.72 -28.96 -10.00
N ARG A 122 -31.34 -29.61 -11.00
CA ARG A 122 -30.67 -30.16 -12.19
C ARG A 122 -29.91 -29.10 -12.98
N ASP A 123 -30.42 -27.86 -12.99
CA ASP A 123 -29.86 -26.75 -13.77
C ASP A 123 -28.93 -25.86 -12.93
N TYR A 124 -28.57 -26.28 -11.72
CA TYR A 124 -27.75 -25.50 -10.79
C TYR A 124 -26.48 -24.94 -11.42
N VAL A 125 -25.71 -25.79 -12.10
CA VAL A 125 -24.45 -25.38 -12.74
C VAL A 125 -24.69 -24.30 -13.79
N ALA A 126 -25.69 -24.48 -14.66
CA ALA A 126 -26.03 -23.51 -15.70
C ALA A 126 -26.59 -22.19 -15.12
N LYS A 127 -27.30 -22.24 -13.99
CA LYS A 127 -27.76 -21.04 -13.27
C LYS A 127 -26.59 -20.24 -12.70
N VAL A 128 -25.62 -20.91 -12.07
CA VAL A 128 -24.43 -20.25 -11.54
C VAL A 128 -23.54 -19.71 -12.67
N GLU A 129 -23.35 -20.47 -13.74
CA GLU A 129 -22.55 -20.03 -14.91
C GLU A 129 -23.09 -18.75 -15.54
N ARG A 130 -24.41 -18.57 -15.60
CA ARG A 130 -25.03 -17.32 -16.09
C ARG A 130 -24.71 -16.09 -15.23
N LEU A 131 -24.32 -16.29 -13.98
CA LEU A 131 -23.96 -15.22 -13.04
C LEU A 131 -22.45 -14.97 -13.00
N MET A 132 -21.65 -15.68 -13.80
CA MET A 132 -20.18 -15.52 -13.79
C MET A 132 -19.74 -14.14 -14.23
N ALA A 133 -20.37 -13.57 -15.28
CA ALA A 133 -20.05 -12.22 -15.75
C ALA A 133 -20.39 -11.18 -14.68
N GLU A 134 -21.55 -11.30 -14.03
CA GLU A 134 -21.94 -10.43 -12.91
C GLU A 134 -20.99 -10.57 -11.72
N ALA A 135 -20.61 -11.80 -11.34
CA ALA A 135 -19.66 -12.01 -10.26
C ALA A 135 -18.28 -11.44 -10.60
N GLN A 136 -17.82 -11.57 -11.85
CA GLN A 136 -16.58 -10.94 -12.32
C GLN A 136 -16.72 -9.41 -12.28
N SER A 137 -17.83 -8.86 -12.76
CA SER A 137 -18.14 -7.43 -12.68
C SER A 137 -18.13 -6.95 -11.25
N LEU A 138 -18.83 -7.62 -10.33
CA LEU A 138 -18.83 -7.29 -8.91
C LEU A 138 -17.46 -7.47 -8.24
N LEU A 139 -16.54 -8.23 -8.84
CA LEU A 139 -15.15 -8.30 -8.37
C LEU A 139 -14.26 -7.23 -9.03
N SER A 140 -14.64 -6.70 -10.19
CA SER A 140 -13.91 -5.67 -10.96
C SER A 140 -14.45 -4.24 -10.81
N GLU A 141 -15.73 -4.06 -10.47
CA GLU A 141 -16.45 -2.80 -10.40
C GLU A 141 -16.25 -2.15 -9.04
N VAL A 142 -15.63 -0.99 -9.06
CA VAL A 142 -16.03 0.12 -8.20
C VAL A 142 -17.00 0.93 -9.03
N SER A 143 -18.20 1.20 -8.51
CA SER A 143 -19.03 2.44 -8.70
C SER A 143 -20.54 2.12 -8.66
N PRO A 144 -21.43 3.07 -8.31
CA PRO A 144 -22.82 3.04 -8.76
C PRO A 144 -23.19 4.33 -9.54
N SER A 145 -24.13 4.41 -10.47
CA SER A 145 -24.99 3.45 -11.19
C SER A 145 -25.75 4.23 -12.29
N GLU A 146 -26.34 3.51 -13.24
CA GLU A 146 -26.95 3.92 -14.52
C GLU A 146 -28.26 4.75 -14.46
N ASP A 147 -28.58 5.50 -15.54
CA ASP A 147 -29.95 5.65 -16.08
C ASP A 147 -29.96 6.10 -17.58
N VAL A 148 -31.05 5.73 -18.29
CA VAL A 148 -31.24 5.56 -19.74
C VAL A 148 -31.32 6.85 -20.61
N GLU A 149 -30.85 6.76 -21.86
CA GLU A 149 -30.69 7.82 -22.88
C GLU A 149 -31.97 8.16 -23.69
N PRO A 150 -32.25 9.46 -23.96
CA PRO A 150 -32.96 9.89 -25.16
C PRO A 150 -32.10 10.76 -26.10
N ASP A 151 -32.58 10.88 -27.33
CA ASP A 151 -31.88 11.28 -28.56
C ASP A 151 -31.10 12.62 -28.53
N ARG A 152 -30.03 12.65 -29.34
CA ARG A 152 -28.84 13.50 -29.24
C ARG A 152 -29.00 14.90 -29.88
N PRO A 153 -28.69 16.00 -29.16
CA PRO A 153 -28.37 17.29 -29.77
C PRO A 153 -26.85 17.52 -29.93
N SER A 154 -26.56 18.48 -30.82
CA SER A 154 -25.28 18.79 -31.45
C SER A 154 -24.17 19.31 -30.51
N ARG A 155 -22.93 19.02 -30.93
CA ARG A 155 -21.61 19.16 -30.29
C ARG A 155 -21.09 20.61 -30.15
N SER A 156 -21.94 21.59 -29.84
CA SER A 156 -21.52 23.01 -29.83
C SER A 156 -21.74 23.79 -28.54
N ASP A 157 -22.31 23.22 -27.47
CA ASP A 157 -22.55 23.95 -26.21
C ASP A 157 -22.09 23.21 -24.93
N LEU A 158 -21.03 22.40 -25.00
CA LEU A 158 -20.44 21.80 -23.81
C LEU A 158 -18.99 22.29 -23.63
N GLY A 159 -18.78 23.02 -22.54
CA GLY A 159 -17.46 23.35 -22.02
C GLY A 159 -16.65 22.12 -21.65
N GLU A 160 -15.39 22.38 -21.30
CA GLU A 160 -14.33 21.41 -20.96
C GLU A 160 -14.86 20.21 -20.16
N THR A 161 -14.50 19.01 -20.60
CA THR A 161 -14.96 17.76 -19.97
C THR A 161 -14.10 17.40 -18.76
N LEU A 162 -14.65 16.63 -17.83
CA LEU A 162 -13.97 16.18 -16.60
C LEU A 162 -12.64 15.44 -16.84
N ASP A 163 -12.51 14.79 -17.99
CA ASP A 163 -11.26 14.14 -18.43
C ASP A 163 -10.15 15.15 -18.76
N ASP A 164 -10.50 16.40 -19.11
CA ASP A 164 -9.55 17.48 -19.39
C ASP A 164 -8.96 18.09 -18.09
N HIS A 165 -9.59 17.90 -16.92
CA HIS A 165 -9.10 18.38 -15.62
C HIS A 165 -8.40 17.31 -14.77
N LEU A 166 -8.72 16.02 -14.99
CA LEU A 166 -8.02 14.87 -14.39
C LEU A 166 -6.61 14.62 -14.99
N GLY A 167 -6.30 15.24 -16.13
CA GLY A 167 -4.99 15.24 -16.77
C GLY A 167 -3.89 16.02 -16.05
N SER A 168 -4.19 16.79 -14.99
CA SER A 168 -3.19 17.63 -14.32
C SER A 168 -2.27 16.90 -13.32
N LEU A 169 -2.61 15.66 -12.94
CA LEU A 169 -1.67 14.75 -12.29
C LEU A 169 -1.16 13.75 -13.34
N ASP A 170 -0.29 14.21 -14.23
CA ASP A 170 0.44 13.32 -15.10
C ASP A 170 1.17 12.22 -14.29
N GLU A 171 1.46 11.09 -14.93
CA GLU A 171 2.41 10.14 -14.35
C GLU A 171 3.69 10.90 -14.00
N PRO A 172 4.20 10.78 -12.75
CA PRO A 172 5.46 11.42 -12.39
C PRO A 172 6.54 11.07 -13.42
N ASP A 173 7.48 11.98 -13.66
CA ASP A 173 8.62 11.74 -14.56
C ASP A 173 9.52 10.63 -13.99
N PHE A 174 9.13 9.38 -14.26
CA PHE A 174 9.84 8.19 -13.86
C PHE A 174 10.97 7.92 -14.84
N VAL A 175 12.18 7.84 -14.30
CA VAL A 175 13.38 7.50 -15.07
C VAL A 175 13.85 6.11 -14.69
N THR A 176 13.60 5.16 -15.56
CA THR A 176 14.09 3.79 -15.39
C THR A 176 15.59 3.71 -15.68
N LEU A 177 16.37 3.10 -14.78
CA LEU A 177 17.78 2.77 -15.04
C LEU A 177 17.88 1.34 -15.62
N PRO A 178 18.17 1.16 -16.92
CA PRO A 178 18.07 -0.15 -17.57
C PRO A 178 19.00 -1.22 -16.96
N SER A 179 20.15 -0.80 -16.46
CA SER A 179 21.19 -1.67 -15.90
C SER A 179 21.01 -2.00 -14.41
N VAL A 180 19.96 -1.50 -13.77
CA VAL A 180 19.70 -1.71 -12.33
C VAL A 180 18.46 -2.54 -12.14
N GLN A 181 18.58 -3.69 -11.49
CA GLN A 181 17.50 -4.57 -11.10
C GLN A 181 17.50 -4.77 -9.59
N HIS A 182 16.32 -4.64 -8.97
CA HIS A 182 16.14 -4.85 -7.54
C HIS A 182 15.69 -6.27 -7.22
N ARG A 183 15.88 -6.70 -5.96
CA ARG A 183 15.50 -8.04 -5.51
C ARG A 183 14.10 -8.05 -4.90
N TRP A 184 13.14 -8.52 -5.69
CA TRP A 184 11.78 -8.82 -5.24
C TRP A 184 11.70 -10.18 -4.55
N ARG A 185 10.78 -10.33 -3.60
CA ARG A 185 10.63 -11.52 -2.73
C ARG A 185 9.27 -12.19 -2.86
N GLY A 186 8.42 -11.67 -3.72
CA GLY A 186 7.08 -12.14 -3.98
C GLY A 186 6.11 -10.99 -4.11
N THR A 187 4.83 -11.34 -4.24
CA THR A 187 3.73 -10.39 -4.34
C THR A 187 3.34 -9.85 -2.97
N ARG A 188 2.90 -8.59 -2.93
CA ARG A 188 2.36 -7.97 -1.72
C ARG A 188 1.07 -8.68 -1.32
N PRO A 189 0.90 -9.09 -0.04
CA PRO A 189 -0.25 -9.90 0.37
C PRO A 189 -1.62 -9.28 0.08
N ASN A 190 -1.73 -7.95 0.15
CA ASN A 190 -2.99 -7.22 -0.05
C ASN A 190 -2.84 -6.11 -1.12
N GLY A 191 -1.94 -6.29 -2.08
CA GLY A 191 -1.52 -5.22 -2.98
C GLY A 191 -0.68 -4.14 -2.29
N LEU A 192 -0.46 -3.02 -2.96
CA LEU A 192 0.31 -1.91 -2.41
C LEU A 192 -0.56 -1.10 -1.44
N GLU A 193 -0.21 -1.11 -0.15
CA GLU A 193 -1.04 -0.53 0.90
C GLU A 193 -0.68 0.92 1.28
N GLY A 194 0.53 1.37 0.93
CA GLY A 194 1.08 2.64 1.40
C GLY A 194 2.58 2.74 1.14
N ALA A 195 3.26 3.63 1.85
CA ALA A 195 4.68 3.92 1.64
C ALA A 195 5.45 4.14 2.94
N ILE A 196 6.75 3.82 2.92
CA ILE A 196 7.71 4.26 3.92
C ILE A 196 8.64 5.29 3.28
N VAL A 197 8.66 6.49 3.84
CA VAL A 197 9.53 7.58 3.41
C VAL A 197 10.84 7.51 4.21
N HIS A 198 11.94 7.50 3.48
CA HIS A 198 13.31 7.51 3.98
C HIS A 198 14.02 8.76 3.47
N TYR A 199 15.10 9.13 4.15
CA TYR A 199 16.25 9.70 3.45
C TYR A 199 17.30 8.60 3.28
N ASP A 200 18.09 8.66 2.21
CA ASP A 200 19.08 7.61 1.91
C ASP A 200 20.35 7.67 2.78
N ALA A 201 20.53 8.76 3.53
CA ALA A 201 21.73 9.08 4.31
C ALA A 201 23.01 9.08 3.45
N GLY A 202 22.83 9.30 2.15
CA GLY A 202 23.86 9.25 1.13
C GLY A 202 24.44 10.62 0.83
N ARG A 203 25.54 10.61 0.08
CA ARG A 203 26.13 11.83 -0.46
C ARG A 203 25.19 12.45 -1.50
N ARG A 204 25.13 13.77 -1.51
CA ARG A 204 24.39 14.53 -2.55
C ARG A 204 25.28 14.91 -3.73
N VAL A 205 26.59 14.90 -3.53
CA VAL A 205 27.59 15.28 -4.53
C VAL A 205 28.59 14.16 -4.76
N PRO A 206 29.06 13.95 -6.00
CA PRO A 206 30.16 13.05 -6.27
C PRO A 206 31.42 13.45 -5.50
N SER A 207 32.21 12.45 -5.05
CA SER A 207 33.51 12.71 -4.43
C SER A 207 34.58 13.19 -5.42
N ARG A 208 34.33 13.04 -6.73
CA ARG A 208 35.17 13.49 -7.85
C ARG A 208 34.29 13.84 -9.04
N GLY A 209 34.68 14.87 -9.79
CA GLY A 209 33.95 15.34 -10.97
C GLY A 209 33.03 16.52 -10.69
N ALA A 210 32.27 16.91 -11.71
CA ALA A 210 31.28 17.99 -11.60
C ALA A 210 30.09 17.56 -10.73
N ASP A 211 29.42 18.54 -10.12
CA ASP A 211 28.15 18.30 -9.42
C ASP A 211 27.10 17.81 -10.42
N ASP A 212 26.42 16.72 -10.06
CA ASP A 212 25.31 16.14 -10.80
C ASP A 212 24.16 15.91 -9.80
N PRO A 213 23.03 16.63 -9.91
CA PRO A 213 21.90 16.51 -8.99
C PRO A 213 21.25 15.12 -9.01
N GLU A 214 21.50 14.32 -10.04
CA GLU A 214 20.98 12.97 -10.20
C GLU A 214 21.89 11.89 -9.62
N TRP A 215 23.16 12.21 -9.38
CA TRP A 215 24.19 11.23 -9.06
C TRP A 215 23.85 10.44 -7.79
N GLY A 216 23.46 11.15 -6.72
CA GLY A 216 23.14 10.53 -5.43
C GLY A 216 21.96 9.56 -5.53
N GLY A 217 20.85 9.98 -6.15
CA GLY A 217 19.68 9.13 -6.38
C GLY A 217 20.00 7.87 -7.20
N LYS A 218 20.71 8.02 -8.33
CA LYS A 218 21.16 6.88 -9.15
C LYS A 218 22.09 5.93 -8.36
N ASN A 219 22.99 6.49 -7.55
CA ASN A 219 23.92 5.69 -6.75
C ASN A 219 23.18 4.89 -5.66
N THR A 220 22.20 5.50 -5.00
CA THR A 220 21.34 4.84 -4.02
C THR A 220 20.54 3.71 -4.66
N LEU A 221 20.05 3.89 -5.89
CA LEU A 221 19.37 2.83 -6.63
C LEU A 221 20.32 1.66 -6.96
N ARG A 222 21.54 1.93 -7.43
CA ARG A 222 22.56 0.89 -7.67
C ARG A 222 22.91 0.13 -6.38
N SER A 223 23.02 0.83 -5.26
CA SER A 223 23.27 0.20 -3.96
C SER A 223 22.13 -0.74 -3.55
N GLY A 224 20.89 -0.43 -3.93
CA GLY A 224 19.74 -1.30 -3.71
C GLY A 224 19.89 -2.66 -4.40
N GLN A 225 20.36 -2.67 -5.65
CA GLN A 225 20.73 -3.90 -6.35
C GLN A 225 21.82 -4.68 -5.62
N GLU A 226 22.93 -4.02 -5.28
CA GLU A 226 24.09 -4.66 -4.62
C GLU A 226 23.72 -5.31 -3.28
N GLN A 227 22.86 -4.65 -2.51
CA GLN A 227 22.45 -5.10 -1.18
C GLN A 227 21.22 -6.01 -1.20
N GLY A 228 20.58 -6.20 -2.35
CA GLY A 228 19.37 -7.02 -2.49
C GLY A 228 18.14 -6.40 -1.83
N PHE A 229 18.02 -5.07 -1.92
CA PHE A 229 16.89 -4.26 -1.49
C PHE A 229 15.97 -3.89 -2.66
N ALA A 230 14.79 -3.38 -2.33
CA ALA A 230 13.81 -2.91 -3.32
C ALA A 230 13.08 -1.66 -2.84
N TYR A 231 13.28 -0.56 -3.56
CA TYR A 231 12.70 0.75 -3.32
C TYR A 231 12.80 1.59 -4.60
N VAL A 232 12.22 2.79 -4.57
CA VAL A 232 12.42 3.84 -5.58
C VAL A 232 13.24 4.97 -4.96
N THR A 233 13.95 5.74 -5.79
CA THR A 233 14.80 6.84 -5.29
C THR A 233 14.38 8.18 -5.88
N ILE A 234 14.39 9.24 -5.07
CA ILE A 234 14.15 10.61 -5.53
C ILE A 234 15.46 11.41 -5.46
N SER A 235 15.97 11.86 -6.60
CA SER A 235 17.20 12.64 -6.68
C SER A 235 17.00 14.09 -6.21
N ARG A 236 18.07 14.90 -6.14
CA ARG A 236 17.97 16.29 -5.66
C ARG A 236 17.09 17.18 -6.53
N SER A 237 16.99 16.86 -7.81
CA SER A 237 16.16 17.59 -8.79
C SER A 237 14.68 17.18 -8.73
N GLY A 238 14.32 16.19 -7.92
CA GLY A 238 12.97 15.63 -7.89
C GLY A 238 12.73 14.50 -8.89
N LYS A 239 13.70 14.13 -9.74
CA LYS A 239 13.52 12.96 -10.63
C LYS A 239 13.38 11.68 -9.83
N ILE A 240 12.42 10.85 -10.24
CA ILE A 240 12.12 9.58 -9.57
C ILE A 240 12.74 8.45 -10.38
N TYR A 241 13.77 7.81 -9.84
CA TYR A 241 14.44 6.71 -10.49
C TYR A 241 13.88 5.35 -10.08
N LEU A 242 13.64 4.50 -11.07
CA LEU A 242 13.12 3.15 -10.93
C LEU A 242 14.14 2.10 -11.42
N PRO A 243 14.23 0.91 -10.80
CA PRO A 243 14.96 -0.20 -11.39
C PRO A 243 14.24 -0.70 -12.65
N SER A 244 14.95 -1.34 -13.57
CA SER A 244 14.39 -1.85 -14.82
C SER A 244 13.36 -2.96 -14.65
N ASN A 245 13.37 -3.62 -13.50
CA ASN A 245 12.38 -4.63 -13.13
C ASN A 245 11.39 -4.12 -12.07
N MET A 246 11.10 -2.81 -12.04
CA MET A 246 10.17 -2.23 -11.06
C MET A 246 8.79 -2.89 -11.13
N ASP A 247 8.30 -3.37 -9.98
CA ASP A 247 6.94 -3.86 -9.81
C ASP A 247 6.37 -3.37 -8.48
N TRP A 248 5.40 -2.45 -8.56
CA TRP A 248 4.72 -1.84 -7.41
C TRP A 248 3.93 -2.86 -6.56
N LEU A 249 3.49 -3.97 -7.16
CA LEU A 249 2.74 -5.03 -6.49
C LEU A 249 3.65 -6.13 -5.93
N SER A 250 4.94 -6.10 -6.24
CA SER A 250 5.94 -6.92 -5.59
C SER A 250 6.53 -6.22 -4.37
N TRP A 251 7.01 -7.02 -3.42
CA TRP A 251 7.71 -6.51 -2.24
C TRP A 251 9.17 -6.96 -2.23
N GLY A 252 10.02 -6.14 -1.64
CA GLY A 252 11.41 -6.46 -1.33
C GLY A 252 11.85 -5.68 -0.09
N TYR A 253 12.99 -6.02 0.50
CA TYR A 253 13.42 -5.39 1.75
C TYR A 253 13.86 -3.94 1.51
N HIS A 254 13.48 -3.03 2.42
CA HIS A 254 14.02 -1.67 2.51
C HIS A 254 13.97 -1.09 3.93
N ALA A 255 13.05 -1.54 4.80
CA ALA A 255 12.87 -0.93 6.14
C ALA A 255 13.56 -1.69 7.30
N GLY A 256 14.06 -2.91 7.08
CA GLY A 256 14.58 -3.77 8.15
C GLY A 256 13.55 -4.05 9.26
N GLU A 257 14.01 -4.24 10.50
CA GLU A 257 13.14 -4.44 11.67
C GLU A 257 12.20 -3.25 11.86
N SER A 258 10.91 -3.47 11.66
CA SER A 258 9.92 -2.41 11.56
C SER A 258 8.54 -2.92 11.96
N LYS A 259 7.69 -2.01 12.47
CA LYS A 259 6.31 -2.27 12.89
C LYS A 259 5.40 -1.12 12.48
N CYS A 260 4.31 -1.43 11.79
CA CYS A 260 3.31 -0.44 11.39
C CYS A 260 2.60 0.13 12.63
N PRO A 261 2.55 1.47 12.82
CA PRO A 261 1.90 2.07 13.99
C PRO A 261 0.37 1.94 13.97
N LYS A 262 -0.24 1.72 12.80
CA LYS A 262 -1.70 1.56 12.66
C LYS A 262 -2.18 0.12 12.82
N THR A 263 -1.46 -0.82 12.23
CA THR A 263 -1.89 -2.24 12.15
C THR A 263 -1.11 -3.16 13.08
N SER A 264 -0.05 -2.65 13.72
CA SER A 264 0.90 -3.45 14.50
C SER A 264 1.64 -4.57 13.74
N ARG A 265 1.44 -4.69 12.41
CA ARG A 265 2.16 -5.66 11.57
C ARG A 265 3.64 -5.33 11.52
N THR A 266 4.47 -6.34 11.71
CA THR A 266 5.92 -6.24 11.52
C THR A 266 6.30 -6.44 10.05
N SER A 267 7.57 -6.25 9.70
CA SER A 267 8.11 -6.49 8.35
C SER A 267 7.40 -5.63 7.30
N VAL A 268 7.35 -4.32 7.56
CA VAL A 268 6.46 -3.40 6.84
C VAL A 268 6.76 -3.30 5.33
N SER A 269 7.98 -3.67 4.91
CA SER A 269 8.37 -3.78 3.50
C SER A 269 7.48 -4.72 2.68
N ALA A 270 6.85 -5.72 3.31
CA ALA A 270 5.91 -6.61 2.63
C ALA A 270 4.62 -5.90 2.17
N TYR A 271 4.28 -4.77 2.78
CA TYR A 271 2.99 -4.08 2.59
C TYR A 271 3.14 -2.70 1.95
N TYR A 272 4.25 -2.01 2.22
CA TYR A 272 4.51 -0.65 1.78
C TYR A 272 5.70 -0.56 0.82
N VAL A 273 5.68 0.40 -0.09
CA VAL A 273 6.83 0.72 -0.95
C VAL A 273 7.80 1.64 -0.22
N GLY A 274 9.10 1.44 -0.39
CA GLY A 274 10.13 2.35 0.12
C GLY A 274 10.44 3.47 -0.85
N PHE A 275 10.49 4.70 -0.35
CA PHE A 275 11.01 5.87 -1.05
C PHE A 275 12.30 6.33 -0.38
N GLU A 276 13.42 6.20 -1.09
CA GLU A 276 14.73 6.69 -0.65
C GLU A 276 14.99 8.08 -1.25
N VAL A 277 14.81 9.14 -0.46
CA VAL A 277 15.05 10.52 -0.92
C VAL A 277 16.54 10.84 -0.74
N ASN A 278 17.22 11.27 -1.80
CA ASN A 278 18.66 11.56 -1.75
C ASN A 278 18.96 12.76 -0.84
N CYS A 279 19.40 12.47 0.38
CA CYS A 279 19.60 13.46 1.42
C CYS A 279 20.48 12.85 2.54
N PRO A 280 21.51 13.56 3.03
CA PRO A 280 22.33 13.06 4.14
C PRO A 280 21.54 12.96 5.44
N GLY A 281 20.43 13.70 5.54
CA GLY A 281 19.52 13.67 6.68
C GLY A 281 20.12 14.36 7.91
N TYR A 282 20.15 13.63 9.03
CA TYR A 282 20.72 14.10 10.29
C TYR A 282 22.23 14.38 10.17
N VAL A 283 22.66 15.56 10.61
CA VAL A 283 24.07 15.97 10.64
C VAL A 283 24.50 16.40 12.05
N TYR A 284 25.81 16.37 12.29
CA TYR A 284 26.39 16.63 13.60
C TYR A 284 27.05 18.01 13.62
N PRO A 285 26.88 18.81 14.69
CA PRO A 285 27.67 20.03 14.85
C PRO A 285 29.15 19.68 14.99
N THR A 286 30.03 20.62 14.68
CA THR A 286 31.48 20.48 14.89
C THR A 286 31.97 21.46 15.96
N GLU A 287 33.29 21.55 16.17
CA GLU A 287 33.87 22.57 17.06
C GLU A 287 33.66 23.99 16.53
N ASP A 288 33.57 24.16 15.20
CA ASP A 288 33.08 25.38 14.58
C ASP A 288 31.55 25.37 14.60
N GLU A 289 30.95 26.34 15.28
CA GLU A 289 29.50 26.43 15.53
C GLU A 289 28.67 26.65 14.25
N ASN A 290 29.33 27.04 13.17
CA ASN A 290 28.72 27.21 11.85
C ASN A 290 28.94 26.01 10.94
N VAL A 291 29.77 25.02 11.31
CA VAL A 291 30.05 23.86 10.46
C VAL A 291 29.42 22.60 11.04
N PHE A 292 28.71 21.89 10.17
CA PHE A 292 28.06 20.62 10.45
C PHE A 292 28.53 19.56 9.47
N VAL A 293 28.60 18.32 9.94
CA VAL A 293 29.17 17.19 9.19
C VAL A 293 28.21 15.99 9.16
N PRO A 294 27.95 15.41 7.97
CA PRO A 294 27.20 14.16 7.86
C PRO A 294 28.05 12.97 8.31
N TRP A 295 27.39 11.88 8.68
CA TRP A 295 28.05 10.70 9.25
C TRP A 295 29.18 10.13 8.37
N PHE A 296 29.04 10.20 7.04
CA PHE A 296 30.01 9.67 6.09
C PHE A 296 31.26 10.54 5.92
N ASP A 297 31.27 11.78 6.43
CA ASP A 297 32.46 12.65 6.46
C ASP A 297 32.92 12.96 7.89
N ALA A 298 32.26 12.39 8.90
CA ALA A 298 32.67 12.44 10.29
C ALA A 298 33.65 11.31 10.66
N VAL A 299 34.41 11.51 11.73
CA VAL A 299 35.19 10.44 12.36
C VAL A 299 34.24 9.43 13.00
N ARG A 300 34.46 8.15 12.75
CA ARG A 300 33.61 7.04 13.20
C ARG A 300 34.45 5.99 13.93
N ASN A 301 33.82 5.26 14.84
CA ASN A 301 34.44 4.12 15.51
C ASN A 301 34.45 2.87 14.59
N GLU A 302 35.00 1.77 15.09
CA GLU A 302 35.09 0.48 14.37
C GLU A 302 33.74 -0.12 13.97
N HIS A 303 32.65 0.26 14.67
CA HIS A 303 31.28 -0.13 14.35
C HIS A 303 30.57 0.84 13.39
N GLY A 304 31.28 1.84 12.85
CA GLY A 304 30.73 2.83 11.92
C GLY A 304 29.86 3.92 12.57
N LYS A 305 29.79 4.00 13.91
CA LYS A 305 29.07 5.05 14.62
C LYS A 305 29.91 6.33 14.70
N VAL A 306 29.30 7.48 14.47
CA VAL A 306 29.95 8.79 14.61
C VAL A 306 30.43 8.98 16.05
N ILE A 307 31.69 9.37 16.20
CA ILE A 307 32.28 9.71 17.49
C ILE A 307 31.95 11.18 17.78
N VAL A 308 31.29 11.43 18.91
CA VAL A 308 30.92 12.77 19.37
C VAL A 308 31.50 13.05 20.75
N ASP A 309 31.77 14.33 21.03
CA ASP A 309 32.17 14.78 22.36
C ASP A 309 30.97 14.89 23.33
N ALA A 310 31.23 15.33 24.56
CA ALA A 310 30.19 15.50 25.60
C ALA A 310 29.09 16.53 25.22
N LYS A 311 29.34 17.38 24.22
CA LYS A 311 28.38 18.36 23.68
C LYS A 311 27.69 17.86 22.40
N GLY A 312 27.91 16.61 21.99
CA GLY A 312 27.35 16.03 20.78
C GLY A 312 28.04 16.47 19.48
N ARG A 313 29.23 17.09 19.57
CA ARG A 313 29.97 17.59 18.41
C ARG A 313 30.86 16.50 17.81
N ALA A 314 30.82 16.35 16.49
CA ALA A 314 31.62 15.40 15.75
C ALA A 314 32.90 16.05 15.20
N LYS A 315 33.95 15.24 15.03
CA LYS A 315 35.16 15.64 14.30
C LYS A 315 35.00 15.38 12.81
N VAL A 316 35.40 16.35 11.99
CA VAL A 316 35.45 16.20 10.53
C VAL A 316 36.61 15.28 10.16
N ARG A 317 36.32 14.22 9.39
CA ARG A 317 37.33 13.30 8.85
C ARG A 317 37.88 13.79 7.51
N ASN A 318 37.03 14.37 6.67
CA ASN A 318 37.41 14.90 5.36
C ASN A 318 37.00 16.38 5.26
N PRO A 319 37.93 17.33 5.44
CA PRO A 319 37.64 18.76 5.34
C PRO A 319 37.16 19.20 3.96
N ASN A 320 37.54 18.47 2.91
CA ASN A 320 37.06 18.69 1.54
C ASN A 320 35.82 17.85 1.22
N GLY A 321 35.18 17.30 2.25
CA GLY A 321 33.96 16.50 2.14
C GLY A 321 32.70 17.36 2.04
N GLU A 322 31.56 16.71 2.19
CA GLU A 322 30.27 17.39 2.19
C GLU A 322 30.04 17.99 3.59
N LEU A 323 30.14 19.31 3.71
CA LEU A 323 29.94 20.06 4.95
C LEU A 323 28.82 21.08 4.78
N TYR A 324 28.20 21.45 5.90
CA TYR A 324 27.01 22.27 5.92
C TYR A 324 27.17 23.46 6.83
N SER A 325 26.71 24.63 6.37
CA SER A 325 26.57 25.79 7.22
C SER A 325 25.29 25.71 8.05
N ARG A 326 25.25 26.39 9.20
CA ARG A 326 24.04 26.50 10.03
C ARG A 326 22.79 26.93 9.25
N ALA A 327 22.94 27.87 8.31
CA ALA A 327 21.85 28.43 7.52
C ALA A 327 21.26 27.45 6.48
N GLN A 328 21.98 26.37 6.14
CA GLN A 328 21.53 25.35 5.19
C GLN A 328 20.71 24.24 5.86
N LEU A 329 20.51 24.31 7.18
CA LEU A 329 19.97 23.22 7.98
C LEU A 329 18.71 23.64 8.73
N ARG A 330 17.79 22.67 8.89
CA ARG A 330 16.70 22.79 9.84
C ARG A 330 17.19 22.40 11.22
N HIS A 331 16.96 23.28 12.20
CA HIS A 331 17.31 23.05 13.60
C HIS A 331 16.08 22.71 14.40
N VAL A 332 16.03 21.49 14.93
CA VAL A 332 14.95 20.98 15.77
C VAL A 332 15.40 21.05 17.22
N ALA A 333 14.82 21.98 17.99
CA ALA A 333 15.25 22.24 19.36
C ALA A 333 14.79 21.17 20.37
N SER A 334 13.63 20.56 20.13
CA SER A 334 12.98 19.61 21.04
C SER A 334 12.27 18.52 20.24
N LEU A 335 12.00 17.39 20.88
CA LEU A 335 11.27 16.28 20.25
C LEU A 335 9.90 16.77 19.79
N THR A 336 9.61 16.62 18.49
CA THR A 336 8.32 16.99 17.88
C THR A 336 7.76 15.76 17.17
N ASP A 337 6.72 15.15 17.74
CA ASP A 337 6.27 13.79 17.38
C ASP A 337 7.49 12.83 17.39
N ASN A 338 7.87 12.28 16.23
CA ASN A 338 9.01 11.36 16.08
C ASN A 338 10.29 12.05 15.59
N ILE A 339 10.23 13.36 15.30
CA ILE A 339 11.39 14.14 14.88
C ILE A 339 12.27 14.42 16.08
N ARG A 340 13.46 13.82 16.09
CA ARG A 340 14.42 14.02 17.18
C ARG A 340 15.04 15.42 17.14
N PRO A 341 15.45 15.96 18.30
CA PRO A 341 16.27 17.16 18.33
C PRO A 341 17.57 16.98 17.54
N GLY A 342 17.98 18.01 16.81
CA GLY A 342 19.21 18.00 16.01
C GLY A 342 19.15 18.90 14.80
N ALA A 343 20.17 18.78 13.95
CA ALA A 343 20.26 19.51 12.70
C ALA A 343 20.06 18.55 11.51
N TYR A 344 19.25 18.97 10.55
CA TYR A 344 18.86 18.14 9.41
C TYR A 344 19.10 18.89 8.11
N VAL A 345 19.68 18.20 7.13
CA VAL A 345 19.67 18.67 5.74
C VAL A 345 18.24 18.55 5.23
N PRO A 346 17.59 19.63 4.79
CA PRO A 346 16.22 19.58 4.31
C PRO A 346 16.15 18.99 2.89
N TYR A 347 15.04 18.29 2.58
CA TYR A 347 14.70 17.92 1.21
C TYR A 347 14.54 19.18 0.37
N THR A 348 15.01 19.16 -0.88
CA THR A 348 14.73 20.24 -1.82
C THR A 348 13.23 20.33 -2.07
N ASP A 349 12.73 21.51 -2.46
CA ASP A 349 11.31 21.64 -2.81
C ASP A 349 10.94 20.65 -3.95
N ALA A 350 11.82 20.49 -4.94
CA ALA A 350 11.60 19.53 -6.02
C ALA A 350 11.48 18.06 -5.52
N GLN A 351 12.26 17.65 -4.52
CA GLN A 351 12.11 16.35 -3.86
C GLN A 351 10.78 16.23 -3.13
N TYR A 352 10.40 17.27 -2.39
CA TYR A 352 9.16 17.32 -1.64
C TYR A 352 7.94 17.21 -2.58
N GLN A 353 7.91 18.01 -3.65
CA GLN A 353 6.85 17.97 -4.65
C GLN A 353 6.81 16.62 -5.39
N ALA A 354 7.96 16.07 -5.78
CA ALA A 354 8.02 14.76 -6.44
C ALA A 354 7.46 13.64 -5.55
N LEU A 355 7.81 13.63 -4.25
CA LEU A 355 7.28 12.68 -3.30
C LEU A 355 5.76 12.83 -3.14
N LEU A 356 5.28 14.07 -2.92
CA LEU A 356 3.85 14.37 -2.77
C LEU A 356 3.05 13.93 -4.00
N THR A 357 3.47 14.35 -5.18
CA THR A 357 2.82 14.01 -6.46
C THR A 357 2.84 12.51 -6.72
N CYS A 358 3.96 11.83 -6.45
CA CYS A 358 4.05 10.38 -6.65
C CYS A 358 3.12 9.60 -5.70
N LEU A 359 3.00 10.02 -4.43
CA LEU A 359 2.10 9.38 -3.48
C LEU A 359 0.63 9.58 -3.83
N LEU A 360 0.25 10.75 -4.33
CA LEU A 360 -1.10 11.01 -4.86
C LEU A 360 -1.37 10.20 -6.14
N TRP A 361 -0.38 10.10 -7.03
CA TRP A 361 -0.46 9.24 -8.21
C TRP A 361 -0.63 7.76 -7.83
N LEU A 362 0.12 7.26 -6.85
CA LEU A 362 -0.03 5.89 -6.32
C LEU A 362 -1.40 5.68 -5.70
N LYS A 363 -1.92 6.67 -4.97
CA LYS A 363 -3.29 6.63 -4.45
C LYS A 363 -4.30 6.52 -5.58
N ARG A 364 -4.17 7.29 -6.66
CA ARG A 364 -5.05 7.18 -7.83
C ARG A 364 -4.92 5.80 -8.50
N ARG A 365 -3.69 5.35 -8.76
CA ARG A 365 -3.39 4.11 -9.48
C ARG A 365 -3.81 2.83 -8.73
N TYR A 366 -3.76 2.86 -7.41
CA TYR A 366 -4.06 1.75 -6.51
C TYR A 366 -5.16 2.15 -5.52
N GLN A 367 -6.23 2.79 -6.02
CA GLN A 367 -7.28 3.43 -5.21
C GLN A 367 -7.86 2.58 -4.09
N GLN A 368 -7.97 1.27 -4.30
CA GLN A 368 -8.56 0.35 -3.32
C GLN A 368 -7.59 -0.09 -2.22
N THR A 369 -6.29 -0.16 -2.51
CA THR A 369 -5.30 -0.71 -1.60
C THR A 369 -4.40 0.36 -1.00
N PHE A 370 -3.98 1.36 -1.80
CA PHE A 370 -3.09 2.41 -1.35
C PHE A 370 -3.82 3.43 -0.48
N ARG A 371 -3.30 3.60 0.72
CA ARG A 371 -3.87 4.45 1.76
C ARG A 371 -2.92 5.58 2.07
N LEU A 372 -3.36 6.82 1.83
CA LEU A 372 -2.57 8.02 2.16
C LEU A 372 -2.33 8.12 3.67
N ASP A 373 -3.25 7.61 4.50
CA ASP A 373 -3.07 7.53 5.94
C ASP A 373 -2.06 6.45 6.38
N TYR A 374 -1.59 5.61 5.44
CA TYR A 374 -0.55 4.57 5.62
C TYR A 374 0.80 4.96 4.98
N VAL A 375 1.01 6.26 4.76
CA VAL A 375 2.33 6.82 4.43
C VAL A 375 3.06 7.15 5.73
N PHE A 376 4.11 6.41 6.06
CA PHE A 376 4.86 6.55 7.30
C PHE A 376 6.31 6.94 7.06
N GLY A 377 6.94 7.55 8.05
CA GLY A 377 8.39 7.68 8.09
C GLY A 377 9.06 6.41 8.62
N HIS A 378 10.36 6.25 8.39
CA HIS A 378 11.10 5.15 9.02
C HIS A 378 11.14 5.30 10.55
N ASP A 379 11.20 6.54 11.02
CA ASP A 379 11.11 6.95 12.42
C ASP A 379 9.79 6.53 13.08
N GLU A 380 8.68 6.48 12.34
CA GLU A 380 7.38 5.99 12.79
C GLU A 380 7.27 4.46 12.83
N VAL A 381 7.89 3.76 11.88
CA VAL A 381 7.85 2.29 11.86
C VAL A 381 9.01 1.64 12.62
N SER A 382 9.98 2.42 13.10
CA SER A 382 11.15 1.95 13.85
C SER A 382 11.59 2.96 14.93
N PRO A 383 10.68 3.35 15.85
CA PRO A 383 10.95 4.35 16.86
C PRO A 383 12.16 3.95 17.73
N GLY A 384 12.98 4.91 18.12
CA GLY A 384 14.21 4.68 18.89
C GLY A 384 15.39 4.15 18.06
N ARG A 385 15.15 3.38 16.99
CA ARG A 385 16.20 2.86 16.10
C ARG A 385 16.50 3.78 14.92
N LYS A 386 15.47 4.41 14.35
CA LYS A 386 15.56 5.26 13.16
C LYS A 386 15.12 6.69 13.45
N VAL A 387 15.54 7.60 12.58
CA VAL A 387 15.31 9.05 12.70
C VAL A 387 14.90 9.71 11.39
N ASP A 388 14.84 8.94 10.30
CA ASP A 388 14.46 9.38 8.96
C ASP A 388 12.94 9.20 8.72
N PRO A 389 12.28 10.08 7.95
CA PRO A 389 12.85 11.25 7.28
C PRO A 389 13.10 12.41 8.26
N GLY A 390 12.53 12.36 9.47
CA GLY A 390 12.80 13.31 10.55
C GLY A 390 12.64 14.76 10.13
N GLY A 391 13.58 15.62 10.55
CA GLY A 391 13.55 17.05 10.27
C GLY A 391 13.80 17.40 8.80
N SER A 392 14.19 16.43 7.96
CA SER A 392 14.45 16.67 6.53
C SER A 392 13.18 16.86 5.71
N LEU A 393 12.04 16.30 6.14
CA LEU A 393 10.77 16.41 5.43
C LEU A 393 10.13 17.79 5.61
N GLY A 394 9.59 18.35 4.53
CA GLY A 394 8.80 19.58 4.52
C GLY A 394 9.15 20.48 3.34
N PRO A 395 8.25 21.39 2.94
CA PRO A 395 8.48 22.30 1.82
C PRO A 395 9.62 23.29 2.11
N GLN A 396 10.22 23.81 1.05
CA GLN A 396 11.19 24.92 1.12
C GLN A 396 10.65 26.12 0.33
N ALA A 397 10.94 27.32 0.80
CA ALA A 397 10.77 28.53 0.00
C ALA A 397 12.12 28.96 -0.58
N ALA A 398 12.13 29.73 -1.66
CA ALA A 398 13.38 30.19 -2.26
C ALA A 398 14.23 30.97 -1.24
N GLY A 399 15.41 30.44 -0.91
CA GLY A 399 16.33 31.04 0.07
C GLY A 399 16.03 30.74 1.54
N ASP A 400 15.03 29.91 1.85
CA ASP A 400 14.67 29.51 3.21
C ASP A 400 14.53 27.98 3.33
N VAL A 401 15.16 27.41 4.34
CA VAL A 401 15.08 25.98 4.65
C VAL A 401 13.68 25.57 5.12
N GLY A 402 12.84 26.51 5.58
CA GLY A 402 11.48 26.27 6.05
C GLY A 402 11.40 25.42 7.32
N PRO A 403 10.22 25.30 7.95
CA PRO A 403 10.05 24.46 9.12
C PRO A 403 10.07 22.96 8.75
N PRO A 404 10.51 22.08 9.67
CA PRO A 404 10.33 20.65 9.51
C PRO A 404 8.83 20.28 9.56
N MET A 405 8.45 19.28 8.77
CA MET A 405 7.08 18.75 8.73
C MET A 405 7.06 17.34 9.32
N THR A 406 6.16 17.09 10.27
CA THR A 406 5.96 15.73 10.80
C THR A 406 5.25 14.86 9.77
N MET A 407 5.49 13.56 9.79
CA MET A 407 4.77 12.62 8.92
C MET A 407 3.25 12.66 9.14
N LYS A 408 2.80 13.00 10.35
CA LYS A 408 1.37 13.24 10.65
C LYS A 408 0.83 14.44 9.87
N ALA A 409 1.56 15.55 9.86
CA ALA A 409 1.21 16.73 9.07
C ALA A 409 1.25 16.43 7.56
N PHE A 410 2.26 15.70 7.10
CA PHE A 410 2.39 15.32 5.69
C PHE A 410 1.23 14.43 5.22
N ARG A 411 0.81 13.43 6.03
CA ARG A 411 -0.40 12.64 5.75
C ARG A 411 -1.65 13.50 5.70
N ALA A 412 -1.78 14.50 6.58
CA ALA A 412 -2.92 15.40 6.57
C ALA A 412 -2.95 16.24 5.28
N GLU A 413 -1.80 16.73 4.81
CA GLU A 413 -1.68 17.42 3.53
C GLU A 413 -2.05 16.51 2.36
N LEU A 414 -1.51 15.28 2.30
CA LEU A 414 -1.87 14.31 1.26
C LEU A 414 -3.39 14.07 1.21
N LEU A 415 -4.04 13.90 2.36
CA LEU A 415 -5.49 13.70 2.44
C LEU A 415 -6.27 14.94 1.98
N ALA A 416 -5.81 16.15 2.35
CA ALA A 416 -6.44 17.40 1.92
C ALA A 416 -6.31 17.59 0.40
N ARG A 417 -5.12 17.40 -0.16
CA ARG A 417 -4.87 17.45 -1.61
C ARG A 417 -5.70 16.43 -2.36
N TRP A 418 -5.81 15.22 -1.83
CA TRP A 418 -6.65 14.18 -2.42
C TRP A 418 -8.13 14.59 -2.42
N ALA A 419 -8.64 15.17 -1.33
CA ALA A 419 -10.01 15.66 -1.28
C ALA A 419 -10.27 16.81 -2.28
N GLU A 420 -9.31 17.72 -2.46
CA GLU A 420 -9.38 18.78 -3.49
C GLU A 420 -9.48 18.17 -4.90
N LEU A 421 -8.64 17.19 -5.22
CA LEU A 421 -8.66 16.50 -6.51
C LEU A 421 -10.00 15.78 -6.75
N GLN A 422 -10.58 15.18 -5.72
CA GLN A 422 -11.88 14.52 -5.80
C GLN A 422 -13.07 15.49 -5.93
N ALA A 423 -12.89 16.77 -5.57
CA ALA A 423 -13.95 17.78 -5.71
C ALA A 423 -13.96 18.43 -7.10
N LEU A 424 -12.86 18.27 -7.86
CA LEU A 424 -12.72 18.71 -9.25
C LEU A 424 -13.13 17.63 -10.27
N SER A 425 -13.35 16.39 -9.80
CA SER A 425 -13.91 15.24 -10.51
C SER A 425 -15.38 15.06 -10.15
#